data_AF-A0AA95MP36-F1
#
_entry.id   AF-A0AA95MP36-F1
#
_cell.length_a   1.000
_cell.length_b   1.000
_cell.length_c   1.000
_cell.angle_alpha   90.00
_cell.angle_beta   90.00
_cell.angle_gamma   90.00
#
_symmetry.space_group_name_H-M   'P 1'
#
loop_
_entity.id
_entity.type
_entity.pdbx_description
1 polymer ?
#
loop_
_entity_poly.entity_id
_entity_poly.type
_entity_poly.pdbx_seq_one_letter_code
_entity_poly.pdbx_strand_id
1 'polypeptide(L)'
;MKNISDTETINKVLSVLRNADWENAKVSISRPPDFKINNLYDIWISPQNNRLEVVIEGENKYVKLSKKGSQVLYEIITGEKLSE
;
A
#
# COMPACT_ATOMS: atom_id res chain seq x y z
N MET A 1 1.66 7.34 -10.08
CA MET A 1 1.04 7.77 -8.82
C MET A 1 -0.42 8.17 -9.04
N LYS A 2 -1.34 7.43 -8.44
CA LYS A 2 -2.78 7.78 -8.34
C LYS A 2 -3.11 8.16 -6.89
N ASN A 3 -3.74 9.32 -6.70
CA ASN A 3 -4.20 9.77 -5.38
C ASN A 3 -5.61 9.23 -5.09
N ILE A 4 -5.81 8.71 -3.89
CA ILE A 4 -7.10 8.17 -3.43
C ILE A 4 -7.52 8.91 -2.17
N SER A 5 -8.66 9.58 -2.27
CA SER A 5 -9.26 10.40 -1.21
C SER A 5 -10.71 10.02 -0.91
N ASP A 6 -11.26 9.00 -1.58
CA ASP A 6 -12.59 8.47 -1.26
C ASP A 6 -12.58 7.82 0.14
N THR A 7 -13.53 8.25 0.98
CA THR A 7 -13.67 7.81 2.37
C THR A 7 -13.96 6.31 2.47
N GLU A 8 -14.78 5.75 1.57
CA GLU A 8 -15.11 4.32 1.62
C GLU A 8 -13.87 3.47 1.32
N THR A 9 -13.15 3.81 0.25
CA THR A 9 -11.89 3.15 -0.12
C THR A 9 -10.85 3.29 0.98
N ILE A 10 -10.69 4.49 1.57
CA ILE A 10 -9.76 4.72 2.68
C ILE A 10 -10.07 3.80 3.87
N ASN A 11 -11.33 3.69 4.28
CA ASN A 11 -11.72 2.85 5.41
C ASN A 11 -11.38 1.37 5.17
N LYS A 12 -11.61 0.88 3.95
CA LYS A 12 -11.25 -0.49 3.55
C LYS A 12 -9.73 -0.68 3.57
N VAL A 13 -8.96 0.25 3.01
CA VAL A 13 -7.48 0.23 3.07
C VAL A 13 -6.98 0.17 4.51
N LEU A 14 -7.48 1.06 5.37
CA LEU A 14 -7.08 1.10 6.78
C LEU A 14 -7.38 -0.21 7.51
N SER A 15 -8.50 -0.87 7.19
CA SER A 15 -8.83 -2.17 7.79
C SER A 15 -7.83 -3.27 7.45
N VAL A 16 -7.26 -3.26 6.24
CA VAL A 16 -6.21 -4.20 5.81
C VAL A 16 -4.88 -3.87 6.50
N LEU A 17 -4.54 -2.59 6.59
CA LEU A 17 -3.26 -2.13 7.12
C LEU A 17 -3.18 -2.17 8.66
N ARG A 18 -4.32 -2.14 9.36
CA ARG A 18 -4.39 -2.14 10.82
C ARG A 18 -3.72 -3.34 11.47
N ASN A 19 -3.77 -4.50 10.81
CA ASN A 19 -3.21 -5.76 11.31
C ASN A 19 -1.92 -6.16 10.59
N ALA A 20 -1.31 -5.25 9.84
CA ALA A 20 -0.07 -5.53 9.13
C ALA A 20 1.12 -5.49 10.09
N ASP A 21 2.10 -6.37 9.85
CA ASP A 21 3.32 -6.45 10.66
C ASP A 21 4.29 -5.33 10.24
N TRP A 22 4.08 -4.13 10.76
CA TRP A 22 4.88 -2.95 10.45
C TRP A 22 6.30 -3.06 11.02
N GLU A 23 7.28 -2.80 10.17
CA GLU A 23 8.68 -2.62 10.54
C GLU A 23 8.96 -1.14 10.84
N ASN A 24 9.67 -0.87 11.95
CA ASN A 24 10.16 0.48 12.26
C ASN A 24 11.42 0.79 11.46
N ALA A 25 11.28 0.95 10.14
CA ALA A 25 12.37 1.18 9.21
C ALA A 25 12.14 2.45 8.39
N LYS A 26 13.20 3.25 8.24
CA LYS A 26 13.23 4.32 7.24
C LYS A 26 13.61 3.72 5.90
N VAL A 27 12.63 3.56 5.01
CA VAL A 27 12.86 3.03 3.67
C VAL A 27 12.83 4.17 2.66
N SER A 28 13.85 4.23 1.80
CA SER A 28 13.87 5.11 0.64
C SER A 28 13.76 4.25 -0.61
N ILE A 29 12.61 4.31 -1.27
CA ILE A 29 12.37 3.63 -2.54
C ILE A 29 12.74 4.61 -3.65
N SER A 30 13.59 4.19 -4.58
CA SER A 30 14.20 5.05 -5.61
C SER A 30 13.24 5.60 -6.67
N ARG A 31 11.97 5.22 -6.61
CA ARG A 31 10.93 5.62 -7.55
C ARG A 31 9.69 6.15 -6.80
N PRO A 32 8.89 7.03 -7.43
CA PRO A 32 7.65 7.51 -6.83
C PRO A 32 6.65 6.36 -6.58
N PRO A 33 5.72 6.53 -5.63
CA PRO A 33 4.69 5.53 -5.36
C PRO A 33 3.71 5.35 -6.52
N ASP A 34 3.19 4.14 -6.63
CA ASP A 34 2.16 3.79 -7.60
C ASP A 34 0.81 4.37 -7.16
N PHE A 35 0.52 4.33 -5.85
CA PHE A 35 -0.68 4.89 -5.24
C PHE A 35 -0.35 5.70 -3.98
N LYS A 36 -1.14 6.73 -3.73
CA LYS A 36 -1.09 7.53 -2.50
C LYS A 36 -2.48 7.62 -1.88
N ILE A 37 -2.62 7.14 -0.65
CA ILE A 37 -3.91 7.10 0.07
C ILE A 37 -3.92 8.17 1.15
N ASN A 38 -4.93 9.05 1.10
CA ASN A 38 -5.15 10.10 2.09
C ASN A 38 -3.92 10.99 2.39
N ASN A 39 -3.03 11.15 1.40
CA ASN A 39 -1.72 11.81 1.56
C ASN A 39 -0.87 11.29 2.73
N LEU A 40 -1.10 10.05 3.17
CA LEU A 40 -0.42 9.47 4.33
C LEU A 40 0.25 8.14 3.98
N TYR A 41 -0.37 7.31 3.15
CA TYR A 41 0.20 6.03 2.75
C TYR A 41 0.71 6.10 1.34
N ASP A 42 2.02 5.93 1.18
CA ASP A 42 2.65 5.71 -0.10
C ASP A 42 2.73 4.20 -0.36
N ILE A 43 2.27 3.77 -1.53
CA ILE A 43 2.15 2.35 -1.89
C ILE A 43 2.87 2.09 -3.21
N TRP A 44 3.71 1.07 -3.22
CA TRP A 44 4.39 0.57 -4.40
C TRP A 44 3.98 -0.87 -4.69
N ILE A 45 3.84 -1.19 -5.97
CA ILE A 45 3.81 -2.56 -6.46
C ILE A 45 5.25 -3.08 -6.45
N SER A 46 5.49 -4.28 -5.94
CA SER A 46 6.83 -4.86 -5.95
C SER A 46 7.31 -5.07 -7.40
N PRO A 47 8.63 -5.10 -7.68
CA PRO A 47 9.13 -5.35 -9.03
C PRO A 47 8.65 -6.67 -9.66
N GLN A 48 8.27 -7.65 -8.83
CA GLN A 48 7.70 -8.93 -9.28
C GLN A 48 6.17 -8.86 -9.49
N ASN A 49 5.55 -7.69 -9.36
CA ASN A 49 4.12 -7.43 -9.54
C ASN A 49 3.17 -8.33 -8.72
N ASN A 50 3.64 -8.85 -7.58
CA ASN A 50 2.89 -9.83 -6.79
C ASN A 50 2.74 -9.44 -5.30
N ARG A 51 3.34 -8.33 -4.90
CA ARG A 51 3.25 -7.80 -3.54
C ARG A 51 3.13 -6.29 -3.56
N LEU A 52 2.56 -5.73 -2.50
CA LEU A 52 2.55 -4.30 -2.24
C LEU A 52 3.48 -3.99 -1.08
N GLU A 53 4.20 -2.88 -1.23
CA GLU A 53 5.07 -2.27 -0.23
C GLU A 53 4.43 -0.95 0.19
N VAL A 54 4.31 -0.71 1.49
CA VAL A 54 3.60 0.46 2.03
C VAL A 54 4.51 1.19 3.01
N VAL A 55 4.59 2.51 2.86
CA VAL A 55 5.26 3.42 3.80
C VAL A 55 4.24 4.43 4.31
N ILE A 56 4.32 4.76 5.60
CA ILE A 56 3.55 5.86 6.16
C ILE A 56 4.41 7.13 6.08
N GLU A 57 3.97 8.11 5.30
CA GLU A 57 4.67 9.38 5.12
C GLU A 57 4.84 10.09 6.47
N GLY A 58 6.06 10.53 6.77
CA GLY A 58 6.40 11.17 8.04
C GLY A 58 6.63 10.20 9.20
N GLU A 59 6.32 8.91 9.03
CA GLU A 59 6.65 7.86 10.01
C GLU A 59 7.75 6.94 9.46
N ASN A 60 8.68 6.52 10.31
CA ASN A 60 9.65 5.48 9.94
C ASN A 60 8.99 4.09 9.99
N LYS A 61 7.88 3.93 9.25
CA LYS A 61 7.09 2.71 9.21
C LYS A 61 6.96 2.20 7.79
N TYR A 62 7.30 0.93 7.64
CA TYR A 62 7.26 0.22 6.39
C TYR A 62 6.62 -1.15 6.59
N VAL A 63 5.87 -1.62 5.59
CA VAL A 63 5.42 -3.01 5.56
C VAL A 63 5.43 -3.55 4.13
N LYS A 64 5.93 -4.77 3.99
CA LYS A 64 5.76 -5.57 2.78
C LYS A 64 4.64 -6.57 2.99
N LEU A 65 3.51 -6.35 2.35
CA LEU A 65 2.35 -7.20 2.54
C LEU A 65 2.60 -8.62 2.03
N SER A 66 1.87 -9.59 2.61
CA SER A 66 1.76 -10.92 2.05
C SER A 66 1.14 -10.86 0.65
N LYS A 67 1.33 -11.89 -0.18
CA LYS A 67 0.71 -11.95 -1.52
C LYS A 67 -0.81 -11.75 -1.44
N LYS A 68 -1.46 -12.45 -0.50
CA LYS A 68 -2.91 -12.34 -0.27
C LYS A 68 -3.31 -10.93 0.16
N GLY A 69 -2.60 -10.33 1.11
CA GLY A 69 -2.88 -8.95 1.56
C GLY A 69 -2.69 -7.94 0.42
N SER A 70 -1.70 -8.18 -0.43
CA SER A 70 -1.41 -7.34 -1.60
C SER A 70 -2.51 -7.41 -2.65
N GLN A 71 -3.01 -8.61 -2.95
CA GLN A 71 -4.14 -8.79 -3.87
C GLN A 71 -5.40 -8.09 -3.36
N VAL A 72 -5.74 -8.29 -2.08
CA VAL A 72 -6.90 -7.65 -1.45
C VAL A 72 -6.79 -6.12 -1.49
N LEU A 73 -5.64 -5.58 -1.09
CA LEU A 73 -5.42 -4.14 -1.08
C LEU A 73 -5.43 -3.54 -2.49
N TYR A 74 -4.79 -4.20 -3.45
CA TYR A 74 -4.79 -3.76 -4.85
C TYR A 74 -6.21 -3.72 -5.43
N GLU A 75 -7.01 -4.75 -5.17
CA GLU A 75 -8.41 -4.82 -5.62
C GLU A 75 -9.28 -3.72 -4.99
N ILE A 76 -9.08 -3.41 -3.71
CA ILE A 76 -9.75 -2.28 -3.06
C ILE A 76 -9.41 -0.94 -3.74
N ILE A 77 -8.14 -0.76 -4.12
CA ILE A 77 -7.60 0.50 -4.68
C ILE A 77 -7.99 0.69 -6.15
N THR A 78 -8.03 -0.39 -6.92
CA THR A 78 -8.12 -0.36 -8.38
C THR A 78 -9.42 -0.91 -8.94
N GLY A 79 -10.09 -1.80 -8.20
CA GLY A 79 -11.18 -2.64 -8.72
C GLY A 79 -10.69 -3.83 -9.57
N GLU A 80 -9.38 -4.02 -9.70
CA GLU A 80 -8.75 -5.05 -10.54
C GLU A 80 -8.01 -6.10 -9.71
N LYS A 81 -7.64 -7.22 -10.33
CA LYS A 81 -6.76 -8.22 -9.68
C LYS A 81 -5.30 -7.85 -9.90
N LEU A 82 -4.51 -7.92 -8.82
CA LEU A 82 -3.05 -7.86 -8.92
C LEU A 82 -2.59 -9.11 -9.68
N SER A 83 -1.83 -8.93 -10.75
CA SER A 83 -1.36 -9.98 -11.66
C SER A 83 -0.95 -11.28 -10.94
N GLU A 84 -1.35 -12.43 -11.51
CA GLU A 84 -1.06 -13.78 -10.99
C GLU A 84 0.44 -14.15 -11.02
#